data_AF-C5T3S5-F1
#
_entry.id   AF-C5T3S5-F1
#
_cell.length_a   1.000
_cell.length_b   1.000
_cell.length_c   1.000
_cell.angle_alpha   90.00
_cell.angle_beta   90.00
_cell.angle_gamma   90.00
#
_symmetry.space_group_name_H-M   'P 1'
#
loop_
_entity.id
_entity.type
_entity.pdbx_description
1 polymer ?
#
loop_
_entity_poly.entity_id
_entity_poly.type
_entity_poly.pdbx_seq_one_letter_code
_entity_poly.pdbx_strand_id
1 'polypeptide(L)' 'SAAHAPIQPGERYHFDYPRLLADLARVRAGIQAHLTPSRAQPRDLAELAGDYRTERTIAPSPTTAEAKP' A
#
# COMPACT_ATOMS: atom_id res chain seq x y z
N SER A 1 12.29 -1.96 -2.58
CA SER A 1 12.34 -0.69 -3.30
C SER A 1 10.95 -0.31 -3.77
N ALA A 2 10.30 0.66 -3.11
CA ALA A 2 9.13 1.32 -3.67
C ALA A 2 9.63 2.41 -4.63
N ALA A 3 9.27 2.32 -5.90
CA ALA A 3 9.67 3.27 -6.91
C ALA A 3 9.02 4.63 -6.60
N HIS A 4 9.83 5.69 -6.51
CA HIS A 4 9.34 7.06 -6.47
C HIS A 4 8.79 7.39 -7.87
N ALA A 5 7.56 6.96 -8.15
CA ALA A 5 6.91 7.25 -9.42
C ALA A 5 6.65 8.75 -9.53
N PRO A 6 7.03 9.41 -10.64
CA PRO A 6 6.86 10.84 -10.80
C PRO A 6 5.39 11.22 -10.68
N ILE A 7 5.14 12.29 -9.92
CA ILE A 7 3.80 12.85 -9.69
C ILE A 7 3.34 13.55 -10.98
N GLN A 8 2.26 13.07 -11.61
CA GLN A 8 1.68 13.78 -12.75
C GLN A 8 0.83 14.97 -12.26
N PRO A 9 0.99 16.16 -12.85
CA PRO A 9 0.13 17.32 -12.53
C PRO A 9 -1.35 16.97 -12.78
N GLY A 10 -2.17 17.07 -11.73
CA GLY A 10 -3.62 16.76 -11.79
C GLY A 10 -4.02 15.40 -11.21
N GLU A 11 -3.05 14.56 -10.83
CA GLU A 11 -3.35 13.29 -10.17
C GLU A 11 -3.71 13.52 -8.69
N ARG A 12 -4.91 13.06 -8.28
CA ARG A 12 -5.32 13.12 -6.87
C ARG A 12 -4.75 11.92 -6.13
N TYR A 13 -3.79 12.19 -5.24
CA TYR A 13 -3.25 11.19 -4.33
C TYR A 13 -4.33 10.66 -3.40
N HIS A 14 -4.50 9.34 -3.39
CA HIS A 14 -5.27 8.65 -2.38
C HIS A 14 -4.34 7.80 -1.53
N PHE A 15 -4.50 7.91 -0.22
CA PHE A 15 -3.68 7.20 0.76
C PHE A 15 -4.47 6.00 1.29
N ASP A 16 -3.86 4.82 1.24
CA ASP A 16 -4.45 3.56 1.72
C ASP A 16 -4.27 3.46 3.24
N TYR A 17 -5.15 4.16 3.96
CA TYR A 17 -5.19 4.12 5.42
C TYR A 17 -5.42 2.70 5.99
N PRO A 18 -6.34 1.88 5.45
CA PRO A 18 -6.50 0.49 5.91
C PRO A 18 -5.19 -0.31 5.84
N ARG A 19 -4.43 -0.19 4.75
CA ARG A 19 -3.15 -0.90 4.58
C ARG A 19 -2.09 -0.41 5.57
N LEU A 20 -2.00 0.90 5.82
CA LEU A 20 -1.11 1.46 6.84
C LEU A 20 -1.44 0.94 8.24
N LEU A 21 -2.72 0.90 8.61
CA LEU A 21 -3.15 0.45 9.93
C LEU A 21 -2.80 -1.02 10.18
N ALA A 22 -2.93 -1.86 9.16
CA ALA A 22 -2.52 -3.27 9.23
C ALA A 22 -1.01 -3.42 9.48
N ASP A 23 -0.19 -2.65 8.74
CA ASP A 23 1.26 -2.66 8.90
C ASP A 23 1.69 -2.14 10.27
N LEU A 24 1.05 -1.09 10.79
CA LEU A 24 1.33 -0.58 12.13
C LEU A 24 1.00 -1.63 13.22
N ALA A 25 -0.09 -2.36 13.07
CA ALA A 25 -0.45 -3.45 13.99
C ALA A 25 0.62 -4.56 13.98
N ARG A 26 1.13 -4.91 12.80
CA ARG A 26 2.19 -5.91 12.61
C ARG A 26 3.50 -5.47 13.27
N VAL A 27 3.92 -4.22 13.09
CA VAL A 27 5.12 -3.66 13.75
C VAL A 27 4.99 -3.71 15.27
N ARG A 28 3.84 -3.29 15.81
CA ARG A 28 3.60 -3.36 17.26
C ARG A 28 3.68 -4.79 17.80
N ALA A 29 3.09 -5.76 17.09
CA ALA A 29 3.16 -7.17 17.47
C ALA A 29 4.60 -7.70 17.47
N GLY A 30 5.39 -7.36 16.44
CA GLY A 30 6.80 -7.72 16.36
C GLY A 30 7.63 -7.17 17.52
N ILE A 31 7.42 -5.91 17.89
CA ILE A 31 8.08 -5.27 19.05
C ILE A 31 7.69 -5.96 20.36
N GLN A 32 6.39 -6.19 20.61
CA GLN A 32 5.93 -6.87 21.83
C GLN A 32 6.55 -8.26 21.94
N ALA A 33 6.57 -9.02 20.85
CA ALA A 33 7.20 -10.32 20.82
C ALA A 33 8.72 -10.23 21.10
N HIS A 34 9.39 -9.14 20.72
CA HIS A 34 10.81 -8.93 20.95
C HIS A 34 11.15 -8.62 22.42
N LEU A 35 10.21 -8.03 23.16
CA LEU A 35 10.43 -7.59 24.54
C LEU A 35 10.11 -8.67 25.61
N THR A 36 9.34 -9.70 25.30
CA THR A 36 9.16 -10.89 26.17
C THR A 36 10.41 -11.80 26.13
N PRO A 37 10.81 -12.46 27.25
CA PRO A 37 12.16 -13.00 27.41
C PRO A 37 12.55 -14.03 26.32
N SER A 38 13.85 -13.99 26.00
CA SER A 38 14.47 -14.28 24.71
C SER A 38 14.47 -15.74 24.24
N ARG A 39 14.19 -15.94 22.94
CA ARG A 39 15.09 -16.73 22.08
C ARG A 39 15.13 -16.21 20.64
N ALA A 40 16.38 -16.06 20.18
CA ALA A 40 16.85 -15.66 18.87
C ALA A 40 16.67 -16.76 17.80
N GLN A 41 15.43 -17.12 17.47
CA GLN A 41 15.17 -17.74 16.16
C GLN A 41 14.89 -16.66 15.12
N PRO A 42 15.28 -16.86 13.85
CA PRO A 42 14.82 -16.03 12.76
C PRO A 42 13.29 -16.01 12.82
N ARG A 43 12.73 -14.86 13.17
CA ARG A 43 11.28 -14.68 13.17
C ARG A 43 10.87 -14.33 11.76
N ASP A 44 9.71 -14.82 11.36
CA ASP A 44 9.13 -14.51 10.07
C ASP A 44 9.05 -12.98 9.90
N LEU A 45 9.85 -12.46 8.97
CA LEU A 45 9.88 -11.04 8.63
C LEU A 45 8.68 -10.80 7.72
N ALA A 46 7.50 -10.74 8.31
CA ALA A 46 6.29 -10.48 7.57
C ALA A 46 6.45 -9.16 6.79
N GLU A 47 6.41 -9.26 5.46
CA GLU A 47 6.67 -8.12 4.58
C GLU A 47 5.69 -6.99 4.86
N LEU A 48 6.22 -5.78 5.05
CA LEU A 48 5.41 -4.57 5.09
C LEU A 48 5.15 -4.12 3.65
N ALA A 49 3.96 -3.57 3.42
CA ALA A 49 3.52 -3.10 2.12
C ALA A 49 4.54 -2.17 1.45
N GLY A 50 5.09 -1.23 2.21
CA GLY A 50 6.06 -0.24 1.74
C GLY A 50 5.50 0.80 0.76
N ASP A 51 4.33 0.55 0.17
CA ASP A 51 3.57 1.46 -0.70
C ASP A 51 2.12 1.57 -0.20
N TYR A 52 1.70 2.80 0.12
CA TYR A 52 0.37 3.12 0.62
C TYR A 52 -0.41 4.02 -0.34
N ARG A 53 0.00 4.08 -1.61
CA ARG A 53 -0.71 4.87 -2.62
C ARG A 53 -1.82 4.03 -3.22
N THR A 54 -3.05 4.50 -3.10
CA THR A 54 -4.18 3.95 -3.85
C THR A 54 -4.16 4.60 -5.24
N GLU A 55 -3.48 3.98 -6.19
CA GLU A 55 -3.65 4.35 -7.59
C GLU A 55 -5.10 4.02 -7.98
N ARG A 56 -5.91 5.06 -8.20
CA ARG A 56 -7.25 4.86 -8.74
C ARG A 56 -7.06 4.44 -10.19
N THR A 57 -7.13 3.14 -10.50
CA THR A 57 -7.33 2.68 -11.87
C THR A 57 -8.68 3.23 -12.31
N ILE A 58 -8.67 4.42 -12.93
CA ILE A 58 -9.82 4.91 -13.66
C ILE A 58 -9.90 3.97 -14.85
N ALA A 59 -10.77 2.96 -14.77
CA ALA A 59 -11.17 2.23 -15.97
C ALA A 59 -11.66 3.29 -16.97
N PRO A 60 -11.13 3.34 -18.20
CA PRO A 60 -11.65 4.27 -19.19
C PRO A 60 -13.13 3.97 -19.35
N SER A 61 -13.99 4.93 -19.01
CA SER A 61 -15.41 4.85 -19.34
C SER A 61 -15.53 4.60 -20.83
N PRO A 62 -16.29 3.58 -21.29
CA PRO A 62 -16.59 3.43 -22.70
C PRO A 62 -17.57 4.55 -23.09
N THR A 63 -17.05 5.73 -23.41
CA THR A 63 -17.82 6.81 -24.04
C THR A 63 -18.02 6.44 -25.51
N THR A 64 -19.22 5.96 -25.78
CA THR A 64 -20.04 6.26 -26.98
C THR A 64 -19.40 5.95 -28.33
N ALA A 65 -19.64 4.73 -28.80
CA ALA A 65 -19.65 4.41 -30.22
C ALA A 65 -21.03 4.72 -30.81
N GLU A 66 -21.25 5.94 -31.30
CA GLU A 66 -22.26 6.35 -32.30
C GLU A 66 -22.06 7.86 -32.52
N ALA A 67 -22.07 8.45 -33.70
CA ALA A 67 -22.70 8.05 -34.95
C ALA A 67 -21.96 8.67 -36.15
N LYS A 68 -22.05 7.94 -37.26
CA LYS A 68 -21.73 8.35 -38.63
C LYS A 68 -22.67 9.49 -39.08
N PRO A 69 -22.25 10.38 -40.00
CA PRO A 69 -22.71 10.25 -41.38
C PRO A 69 -21.56 10.23 -42.41
#